data_AF-A0A1F6K7K6-F1
#
_entry.id   AF-A0A1F6K7K6-F1
#
_cell.length_a   1.000
_cell.length_b   1.000
_cell.length_c   1.000
_cell.angle_alpha   90.00
_cell.angle_beta   90.00
_cell.angle_gamma   90.00
#
_symmetry.space_group_name_H-M   'P 1'
#
loop_
_entity.id
_entity.type
_entity.pdbx_description
1 polymer ?
#
loop_
_entity_poly.entity_id
_entity_poly.type
_entity_poly.pdbx_seq_one_letter_code
_entity_poly.pdbx_strand_id
1 'polypeptide(L)'
;MTNVEPVGITVARLDRIPRPWNEAFSPTDLPLRTPILEKIYLNELPKAKQHKNFIGLTDEQLELQVPALVDACLAEMLEYETLARESAQKRLAKLKEIAPSVTRVIDRSAPGDYYHLNKTDKYQFDPAMQGGDRLRSDQAAILAVVLAGIKQGWEDKDLLLFLNQHVLLNDNEELNALREKAKRAIKDSGIRIAYSGEAHEIDPIRTVLNQKNVFIPKDCVDFVGPEGIKDTYTQAEKFREYLQANLKSGDSFIEPINLQGIRASRMAGAVGMIPEGTSYYIYAMPTVKGERSQEYRDREIKGTVFYALIAKASFDPTPHKII
;
A
#
# COMPACT_ATOMS: atom_id res chain seq x y z
N MET A 1 -5.62 31.43 -18.09
CA MET A 1 -5.12 30.05 -17.90
C MET A 1 -3.62 30.16 -17.66
N THR A 2 -3.19 30.06 -16.41
CA THR A 2 -1.77 30.02 -16.09
C THR A 2 -1.23 28.66 -16.52
N ASN A 3 -0.31 28.65 -17.49
CA ASN A 3 0.57 27.51 -17.75
C ASN A 3 1.40 27.28 -16.50
N VAL A 4 0.87 26.52 -15.55
CA VAL A 4 1.69 25.92 -14.51
C VAL A 4 2.54 24.90 -15.26
N GLU A 5 3.85 25.13 -15.35
CA GLU A 5 4.78 24.10 -15.82
C GLU A 5 4.45 22.79 -15.10
N PRO A 6 4.44 21.64 -15.79
CA PRO A 6 4.26 20.38 -15.09
C PRO A 6 5.42 20.25 -14.10
N VAL A 7 5.14 20.41 -12.81
CA VAL A 7 6.11 20.19 -11.74
C VAL A 7 6.33 18.69 -11.62
N GLY A 8 7.00 18.11 -12.62
CA GLY A 8 7.42 16.72 -12.58
C GLY A 8 8.52 16.54 -11.53
N ILE A 9 8.55 15.37 -10.90
CA ILE A 9 9.80 14.88 -10.31
C ILE A 9 10.78 14.74 -11.47
N THR A 10 11.87 15.51 -11.44
CA THR A 10 12.95 15.40 -12.43
C THR A 10 13.95 14.34 -11.99
N VAL A 11 14.75 13.77 -12.90
CA VAL A 11 15.85 12.86 -12.55
C VAL A 11 16.73 13.39 -11.39
N ALA A 12 17.01 14.70 -11.39
CA ALA A 12 17.81 15.38 -10.36
C ALA A 12 17.15 15.46 -8.96
N ARG A 13 15.92 14.94 -8.83
CA ARG A 13 15.16 14.84 -7.59
C ARG A 13 15.06 13.40 -7.08
N LEU A 14 15.31 12.40 -7.94
CA LEU A 14 15.25 10.96 -7.60
C LEU A 14 16.37 10.49 -6.69
N ASP A 15 17.51 11.19 -6.68
CA ASP A 15 18.64 10.96 -5.76
C ASP A 15 18.26 11.22 -4.29
N ARG A 16 17.18 11.97 -4.07
CA ARG A 16 16.64 12.29 -2.73
C ARG A 16 15.57 11.33 -2.24
N ILE A 17 15.08 10.42 -3.10
CA ILE A 17 14.10 9.40 -2.71
C ILE A 17 14.86 8.10 -2.41
N PRO A 18 14.69 7.49 -1.22
CA PRO A 18 15.28 6.19 -0.94
C PRO A 18 14.87 5.14 -1.99
N ARG A 19 15.79 4.23 -2.35
CA ARG A 19 15.55 3.14 -3.33
C ARG A 19 15.60 1.77 -2.65
N PRO A 20 14.61 1.43 -1.81
CA PRO A 20 14.64 0.23 -0.99
C PRO A 20 14.63 -1.09 -1.76
N TRP A 21 14.20 -1.08 -3.03
CA TRP A 21 14.18 -2.26 -3.91
C TRP A 21 15.57 -2.83 -4.20
N ASN A 22 16.64 -2.03 -4.08
CA ASN A 22 18.00 -2.47 -4.35
C ASN A 22 18.77 -2.89 -3.09
N GLU A 23 18.17 -2.73 -1.91
CA GLU A 23 18.83 -3.00 -0.63
C GLU A 23 18.57 -4.44 -0.20
N ALA A 24 19.62 -5.22 0.04
CA ALA A 24 19.47 -6.58 0.57
C ALA A 24 18.87 -6.55 1.99
N PHE A 25 17.79 -7.31 2.19
CA PHE A 25 17.09 -7.48 3.45
C PHE A 25 17.38 -8.84 4.07
N SER A 26 17.52 -8.88 5.40
CA SER A 26 17.82 -10.07 6.16
C SER A 26 16.94 -10.16 7.42
N PRO A 27 16.76 -11.36 8.02
CA PRO A 27 16.06 -11.48 9.29
C PRO A 27 16.63 -10.62 10.43
N THR A 28 17.92 -10.28 10.39
CA THR A 28 18.54 -9.38 11.36
C THR A 28 18.13 -7.91 11.21
N ASP A 29 17.48 -7.56 10.09
CA ASP A 29 16.86 -6.24 9.89
C ASP A 29 15.45 -6.16 10.50
N LEU A 30 14.89 -7.26 11.02
CA LEU A 30 13.65 -7.25 11.78
C LEU A 30 13.91 -6.81 13.23
N PRO A 31 12.92 -6.16 13.88
CA PRO A 31 13.09 -5.86 15.29
C PRO A 31 13.04 -7.12 16.14
N LEU A 32 13.77 -7.08 17.24
CA LEU A 32 13.90 -8.22 18.13
C LEU A 32 12.60 -8.41 18.94
N ARG A 33 12.11 -9.65 18.95
CA ARG A 33 10.89 -10.06 19.63
C ARG A 33 10.79 -9.60 21.09
N THR A 34 11.81 -9.89 21.90
CA THR A 34 11.79 -9.58 23.34
C THR A 34 11.70 -8.07 23.62
N PRO A 35 12.56 -7.21 23.03
CA PRO A 35 12.40 -5.75 23.16
C PRO A 35 11.04 -5.21 22.71
N ILE A 36 10.43 -5.76 21.66
CA ILE A 36 9.09 -5.34 21.23
C ILE A 36 8.05 -5.69 22.29
N LEU A 37 8.08 -6.91 22.82
CA LEU A 37 7.14 -7.36 23.84
C LEU A 37 7.23 -6.52 25.11
N GLU A 38 8.44 -6.22 25.57
CA GLU A 38 8.66 -5.32 26.71
C GLU A 38 8.01 -3.95 26.46
N LYS A 39 8.26 -3.34 25.29
CA LYS A 39 7.63 -2.05 24.92
C LYS A 39 6.10 -2.13 24.90
N ILE A 40 5.54 -3.23 24.42
CA ILE A 40 4.08 -3.45 24.37
C ILE A 40 3.50 -3.55 25.79
N TYR A 41 4.08 -4.40 26.64
CA TYR A 41 3.61 -4.60 28.01
C TYR A 41 3.75 -3.34 28.87
N LEU A 42 4.82 -2.56 28.65
CA LEU A 42 5.06 -1.32 29.38
C LEU A 42 4.16 -0.16 28.91
N ASN A 43 3.83 -0.08 27.61
CA ASN A 43 3.19 1.12 27.05
C ASN A 43 1.83 0.85 26.39
N GLU A 44 1.77 -0.07 25.43
CA GLU A 44 0.57 -0.24 24.58
C GLU A 44 -0.54 -0.99 25.31
N LEU A 45 -0.22 -2.00 26.12
CA LEU A 45 -1.20 -2.78 26.86
C LEU A 45 -1.90 -1.96 27.96
N PRO A 46 -1.20 -1.21 28.84
CA PRO A 46 -1.84 -0.33 29.81
C PRO A 46 -2.73 0.71 29.14
N LYS A 47 -2.26 1.30 28.04
CA LYS A 47 -3.04 2.26 27.23
C LYS A 47 -4.30 1.62 26.64
N ALA A 48 -4.21 0.39 26.13
CA ALA A 48 -5.37 -0.34 25.62
C ALA A 48 -6.38 -0.67 26.73
N LYS A 49 -5.93 -1.13 27.90
CA LYS A 49 -6.80 -1.43 29.06
C LYS A 49 -7.60 -0.21 29.56
N GLN A 50 -7.07 1.00 29.39
CA GLN A 50 -7.75 2.26 29.72
C GLN A 50 -8.66 2.76 28.60
N HIS A 51 -8.60 2.17 27.42
CA HIS A 51 -9.40 2.62 26.28
C HIS A 51 -10.85 2.10 26.41
N LYS A 52 -11.82 2.97 26.12
CA LYS A 52 -13.27 2.64 26.24
C LYS A 52 -13.74 1.43 25.41
N ASN A 53 -13.00 1.08 24.37
CA ASN A 53 -13.31 -0.07 23.48
C ASN A 53 -12.41 -1.28 23.76
N PHE A 54 -11.73 -1.33 24.92
CA PHE A 54 -10.94 -2.49 25.27
C PHE A 54 -11.79 -3.77 25.21
N ILE A 55 -11.28 -4.80 24.55
CA ILE A 55 -12.03 -6.05 24.30
C ILE A 55 -12.22 -6.93 25.55
N GLY A 56 -11.65 -6.54 26.69
CA GLY A 56 -11.92 -7.20 27.98
C GLY A 56 -11.24 -8.56 28.15
N LEU A 57 -10.13 -8.83 27.47
CA LEU A 57 -9.35 -10.06 27.68
C LEU A 57 -8.78 -10.10 29.10
N THR A 58 -8.78 -11.29 29.70
CA THR A 58 -8.10 -11.60 30.96
C THR A 58 -6.58 -11.54 30.80
N ASP A 59 -5.85 -11.41 31.91
CA ASP A 59 -4.37 -11.40 31.87
C ASP A 59 -3.80 -12.69 31.27
N GLU A 60 -4.38 -13.85 31.60
CA GLU A 60 -4.00 -15.15 31.01
C GLU A 60 -4.20 -15.18 29.49
N GLN A 61 -5.30 -14.62 28.98
CA GLN A 61 -5.54 -14.52 27.54
C GLN A 61 -4.58 -13.54 26.86
N LEU A 62 -4.22 -12.44 27.54
CA LEU A 62 -3.28 -11.46 27.03
C LEU A 62 -1.86 -12.03 26.92
N GLU A 63 -1.44 -12.81 27.92
CA GLU A 63 -0.14 -13.51 27.93
C GLU A 63 0.00 -14.52 26.78
N LEU A 64 -1.11 -15.05 26.28
CA LEU A 64 -1.13 -15.95 25.12
C LEU A 64 -1.23 -15.18 23.79
N GLN A 65 -2.20 -14.27 23.67
CA GLN A 65 -2.53 -13.65 22.39
C GLN A 65 -1.53 -12.57 21.95
N VAL A 66 -0.98 -11.78 22.89
CA VAL A 66 -0.05 -10.70 22.54
C VAL A 66 1.26 -11.24 21.97
N PRO A 67 1.94 -12.24 22.59
CA PRO A 67 3.13 -12.82 22.00
C PRO A 67 2.89 -13.51 20.66
N ALA A 68 1.78 -14.26 20.54
CA ALA A 68 1.42 -14.90 19.28
C ALA A 68 1.20 -13.89 18.13
N LEU A 69 0.55 -12.76 18.42
CA LEU A 69 0.35 -11.69 17.45
C LEU A 69 1.67 -11.02 17.05
N VAL A 70 2.59 -10.80 18.00
CA VAL A 70 3.93 -10.27 17.69
C VAL A 70 4.71 -11.22 16.79
N ASP A 71 4.67 -12.53 17.08
CA ASP A 71 5.34 -13.55 16.26
C ASP A 71 4.77 -13.61 14.84
N ALA A 72 3.44 -13.55 14.70
CA ALA A 72 2.79 -13.45 13.40
C ALA A 72 3.20 -12.19 12.62
N CYS A 73 3.22 -11.03 13.28
CA CYS A 73 3.64 -9.78 12.64
C CYS A 73 5.10 -9.84 12.16
N LEU A 74 6.01 -10.42 12.94
CA LEU A 74 7.41 -10.56 12.55
C LEU A 74 7.58 -11.49 11.34
N ALA A 75 6.85 -12.60 11.30
CA ALA A 75 6.84 -13.52 10.16
C ALA A 75 6.29 -12.83 8.90
N GLU A 76 5.17 -12.11 9.02
CA GLU A 76 4.60 -11.34 7.91
C GLU A 76 5.57 -10.25 7.43
N MET A 77 6.25 -9.51 8.33
CA MET A 77 7.25 -8.51 7.91
C MET A 77 8.35 -9.13 7.05
N LEU A 78 8.85 -10.30 7.44
CA LEU A 78 9.86 -11.01 6.66
C LEU A 78 9.33 -11.38 5.27
N GLU A 79 8.09 -11.86 5.19
CA GLU A 79 7.44 -12.22 3.94
C GLU A 79 7.27 -11.01 3.01
N TYR A 80 6.73 -9.90 3.52
CA TYR A 80 6.59 -8.65 2.77
C TYR A 80 7.93 -8.18 2.20
N GLU A 81 8.97 -8.10 3.03
CA GLU A 81 10.28 -7.59 2.60
C GLU A 81 10.97 -8.55 1.62
N THR A 82 10.77 -9.86 1.78
CA THR A 82 11.30 -10.88 0.87
C THR A 82 10.62 -10.79 -0.50
N LEU A 83 9.29 -10.77 -0.53
CA LEU A 83 8.51 -10.73 -1.77
C LEU A 83 8.66 -9.39 -2.50
N ALA A 84 8.73 -8.30 -1.76
CA ALA A 84 8.92 -6.97 -2.33
C ALA A 84 10.23 -6.80 -3.12
N ARG A 85 11.26 -7.61 -2.79
CA ARG A 85 12.60 -7.58 -3.40
C ARG A 85 12.84 -8.67 -4.43
N GLU A 86 11.82 -9.45 -4.78
CA GLU A 86 11.93 -10.33 -5.93
C GLU A 86 12.20 -9.55 -7.21
N SER A 87 12.89 -10.16 -8.17
CA SER A 87 13.14 -9.54 -9.46
C SER A 87 11.83 -9.23 -10.19
N ALA A 88 11.83 -8.16 -10.98
CA ALA A 88 10.66 -7.75 -11.76
C ALA A 88 10.09 -8.90 -12.61
N GLN A 89 10.93 -9.82 -13.10
CA GLN A 89 10.49 -11.01 -13.84
C GLN A 89 9.68 -11.98 -12.98
N LYS A 90 10.12 -12.27 -11.75
CA LYS A 90 9.36 -13.12 -10.82
C LYS A 90 8.03 -12.47 -10.44
N ARG A 91 8.06 -11.16 -10.17
CA ARG A 91 6.86 -10.39 -9.86
C ARG A 91 5.88 -10.35 -11.04
N LEU A 92 6.39 -10.17 -12.26
CA LEU A 92 5.59 -10.23 -13.48
C LEU A 92 4.90 -11.59 -13.66
N ALA A 93 5.61 -12.69 -13.40
CA ALA A 93 5.02 -14.03 -13.49
C ALA A 93 3.83 -14.19 -12.54
N LYS A 94 3.95 -13.75 -11.28
CA LYS A 94 2.84 -13.74 -10.31
C LYS A 94 1.69 -12.83 -10.74
N LEU A 95 1.99 -11.66 -11.30
CA LEU A 95 0.96 -10.74 -11.82
C LEU A 95 0.19 -11.37 -12.99
N LYS A 96 0.85 -12.11 -13.89
CA LYS A 96 0.20 -12.83 -15.00
C LYS A 96 -0.81 -13.86 -14.51
N GLU A 97 -0.53 -14.53 -13.39
CA GLU A 97 -1.46 -15.51 -12.80
C GLU A 97 -2.77 -14.86 -12.34
N ILE A 98 -2.70 -13.66 -11.75
CA ILE A 98 -3.86 -13.02 -11.12
C ILE A 98 -4.59 -12.01 -12.02
N ALA A 99 -3.89 -11.46 -13.02
CA ALA A 99 -4.40 -10.38 -13.87
C ALA A 99 -5.79 -10.62 -14.46
N PRO A 100 -6.16 -11.84 -14.94
CA PRO A 100 -7.50 -12.08 -15.48
C PRO A 100 -8.64 -11.74 -14.51
N SER A 101 -8.43 -11.95 -13.21
CA SER A 101 -9.45 -11.74 -12.17
C SER A 101 -9.42 -10.34 -11.55
N VAL A 102 -8.29 -9.63 -11.61
CA VAL A 102 -8.15 -8.32 -10.94
C VAL A 102 -8.92 -7.25 -11.70
N THR A 103 -9.87 -6.60 -11.03
CA THR A 103 -10.68 -5.51 -11.59
C THR A 103 -10.44 -4.17 -10.88
N ARG A 104 -9.81 -4.18 -9.71
CA ARG A 104 -9.50 -2.99 -8.91
C ARG A 104 -8.07 -2.98 -8.41
N VAL A 105 -7.44 -1.81 -8.49
CA VAL A 105 -6.24 -1.47 -7.73
C VAL A 105 -6.67 -0.51 -6.62
N ILE A 106 -6.46 -0.91 -5.38
CA ILE A 106 -6.85 -0.13 -4.19
C ILE A 106 -5.62 0.61 -3.70
N ASP A 107 -5.73 1.94 -3.58
CA ASP A 107 -4.72 2.77 -2.94
C ASP A 107 -5.33 3.40 -1.68
N ARG A 108 -4.98 2.85 -0.50
CA ARG A 108 -5.11 3.60 0.75
C ARG A 108 -4.09 4.72 0.68
N SER A 109 -4.54 5.87 0.17
CA SER A 109 -3.72 7.06 0.10
C SER A 109 -3.18 7.31 1.51
N ALA A 110 -1.88 7.15 1.63
CA ALA A 110 -1.14 7.78 2.70
C ALA A 110 -0.84 9.21 2.23
N PRO A 111 -0.29 10.08 3.09
CA PRO A 111 0.20 11.35 2.61
C PRO A 111 1.14 11.05 1.44
N GLY A 112 0.84 11.54 0.24
CA GLY A 112 1.51 11.25 -1.03
C GLY A 112 1.26 12.41 -2.01
N ASP A 113 2.29 13.03 -2.58
CA ASP A 113 2.07 14.00 -3.66
C ASP A 113 3.04 13.68 -4.81
N TYR A 114 2.49 13.48 -6.02
CA TYR A 114 3.25 13.36 -7.26
C TYR A 114 4.11 14.62 -7.56
N TYR A 115 3.84 15.77 -6.92
CA TYR A 115 4.53 17.04 -7.13
C TYR A 115 5.69 17.31 -6.17
N HIS A 116 5.77 16.61 -5.01
CA HIS A 116 6.66 17.01 -3.92
C HIS A 116 7.46 15.84 -3.33
N LEU A 117 8.79 15.91 -3.52
CA LEU A 117 9.76 15.09 -2.76
C LEU A 117 9.50 15.13 -1.25
N ASN A 118 9.15 16.33 -0.75
CA ASN A 118 8.85 16.59 0.65
C ASN A 118 7.45 17.20 0.78
N LYS A 119 6.41 16.39 1.03
CA LYS A 119 5.16 16.92 1.60
C LYS A 119 5.45 17.64 2.90
N THR A 120 4.87 18.80 3.14
CA THR A 120 4.89 19.49 4.43
C THR A 120 3.94 18.82 5.44
N ASP A 121 4.21 17.55 5.73
CA ASP A 121 3.53 16.77 6.77
C ASP A 121 4.49 16.43 7.92
N LYS A 122 3.95 15.86 9.01
CA LYS A 122 4.76 15.43 10.18
C LYS A 122 5.78 14.33 9.86
N TYR A 123 5.69 13.66 8.72
CA TYR A 123 6.56 12.57 8.28
C TYR A 123 7.51 12.99 7.16
N GLN A 124 7.64 14.31 6.89
CA GLN A 124 8.40 14.82 5.75
C GLN A 124 9.86 14.41 5.70
N PHE A 125 10.45 14.18 6.87
CA PHE A 125 11.84 13.79 7.03
C PHE A 125 12.02 12.33 7.46
N ASP A 126 10.95 11.52 7.53
CA ASP A 126 11.02 10.10 7.91
C ASP A 126 11.34 9.25 6.65
N PRO A 127 12.56 8.71 6.51
CA PRO A 127 12.97 8.02 5.30
C PRO A 127 12.22 6.70 5.08
N ALA A 128 11.69 6.08 6.14
CA ALA A 128 10.87 4.88 6.02
C ALA A 128 9.51 5.20 5.39
N MET A 129 8.95 6.37 5.69
CA MET A 129 7.71 6.86 5.11
C MET A 129 7.91 7.39 3.68
N GLN A 130 9.13 7.84 3.33
CA GLN A 130 9.44 8.34 1.98
C GLN A 130 9.42 7.24 0.91
N GLY A 131 9.91 6.04 1.20
CA GLY A 131 9.99 4.95 0.22
C GLY A 131 8.69 4.17 0.00
N GLY A 132 7.92 3.90 1.06
CA GLY A 132 6.75 3.02 0.97
C GLY A 132 5.41 3.75 0.84
N ASP A 133 5.23 4.86 1.54
CA ASP A 133 3.93 5.55 1.60
C ASP A 133 3.78 6.58 0.48
N ARG A 134 4.89 7.24 0.10
CA ARG A 134 4.85 8.29 -0.94
C ARG A 134 4.86 7.76 -2.36
N LEU A 135 5.38 6.56 -2.57
CA LEU A 135 5.44 5.90 -3.87
C LEU A 135 4.21 5.05 -4.17
N ARG A 136 3.29 4.91 -3.21
CA ARG A 136 2.15 4.01 -3.30
C ARG A 136 1.24 4.33 -4.49
N SER A 137 0.95 5.60 -4.73
CA SER A 137 0.10 6.02 -5.84
C SER A 137 0.76 5.82 -7.21
N ASP A 138 2.08 6.00 -7.32
CA ASP A 138 2.86 5.63 -8.51
C ASP A 138 2.83 4.12 -8.74
N GLN A 139 3.03 3.33 -7.68
CA GLN A 139 2.97 1.87 -7.77
C GLN A 139 1.57 1.38 -8.12
N ALA A 140 0.51 1.99 -7.59
CA ALA A 140 -0.87 1.70 -7.98
C ALA A 140 -1.10 1.98 -9.47
N ALA A 141 -0.59 3.10 -9.98
CA ALA A 141 -0.66 3.44 -11.39
C ALA A 141 0.13 2.44 -12.26
N ILE A 142 1.37 2.10 -11.87
CA ILE A 142 2.19 1.09 -12.54
C ILE A 142 1.48 -0.26 -12.58
N LEU A 143 0.93 -0.72 -11.45
CA LEU A 143 0.18 -1.97 -11.37
C LEU A 143 -1.03 -1.95 -12.30
N ALA A 144 -1.80 -0.85 -12.33
CA ALA A 144 -2.94 -0.73 -13.22
C ALA A 144 -2.53 -0.86 -14.70
N VAL A 145 -1.43 -0.19 -15.10
CA VAL A 145 -0.88 -0.31 -16.47
C VAL A 145 -0.43 -1.73 -16.77
N VAL A 146 0.32 -2.36 -15.87
CA VAL A 146 0.87 -3.71 -16.07
C VAL A 146 -0.24 -4.75 -16.16
N LEU A 147 -1.20 -4.74 -15.23
CA LEU A 147 -2.35 -5.65 -15.24
C LEU A 147 -3.21 -5.47 -16.50
N ALA A 148 -3.44 -4.22 -16.91
CA ALA A 148 -4.16 -3.92 -18.15
C ALA A 148 -3.38 -4.41 -19.38
N GLY A 149 -2.06 -4.18 -19.42
CA GLY A 149 -1.18 -4.64 -20.49
C GLY A 149 -1.17 -6.16 -20.61
N ILE A 150 -1.14 -6.90 -19.49
CA ILE A 150 -1.26 -8.36 -19.48
C ILE A 150 -2.59 -8.80 -20.11
N LYS A 151 -3.72 -8.19 -19.72
CA LYS A 151 -5.04 -8.49 -20.29
C LYS A 151 -5.12 -8.19 -21.79
N GLN A 152 -4.31 -7.26 -22.29
CA GLN A 152 -4.24 -6.86 -23.69
C GLN A 152 -3.10 -7.58 -24.46
N GLY A 153 -2.46 -8.59 -23.87
CA GLY A 153 -1.43 -9.39 -24.53
C GLY A 153 -0.15 -8.61 -24.88
N TRP A 154 0.25 -7.65 -24.04
CA TRP A 154 1.50 -6.93 -24.24
C TRP A 154 2.72 -7.83 -24.05
N GLU A 155 3.78 -7.53 -24.79
CA GLU A 155 5.09 -8.18 -24.66
C GLU A 155 5.71 -7.92 -23.28
N ASP A 156 6.40 -8.93 -22.74
CA ASP A 156 7.03 -8.85 -21.41
C ASP A 156 8.00 -7.68 -21.28
N LYS A 157 8.71 -7.34 -22.37
CA LYS A 157 9.63 -6.19 -22.37
C LYS A 157 8.91 -4.88 -22.03
N ASP A 158 7.69 -4.67 -22.55
CA ASP A 158 6.92 -3.45 -22.31
C ASP A 158 6.42 -3.41 -20.87
N LEU A 159 5.99 -4.57 -20.34
CA LEU A 159 5.52 -4.71 -18.96
C LEU A 159 6.66 -4.52 -17.95
N LEU A 160 7.84 -5.07 -18.25
CA LEU A 160 9.05 -4.93 -17.44
C LEU A 160 9.57 -3.49 -17.44
N LEU A 161 9.37 -2.71 -18.50
CA LEU A 161 9.72 -1.29 -18.48
C LEU A 161 8.99 -0.56 -17.34
N PHE A 162 7.70 -0.85 -17.13
CA PHE A 162 6.91 -0.28 -16.02
C PHE A 162 7.28 -0.87 -14.66
N LEU A 163 7.39 -2.20 -14.54
CA LEU A 163 7.69 -2.86 -13.25
C LEU A 163 9.07 -2.52 -12.68
N ASN A 164 10.03 -2.16 -13.54
CA ASN A 164 11.35 -1.69 -13.09
C ASN A 164 11.35 -0.24 -12.61
N GLN A 165 10.20 0.46 -12.65
CA GLN A 165 10.10 1.83 -12.16
C GLN A 165 9.56 1.88 -10.73
N HIS A 166 10.08 2.84 -9.97
CA HIS A 166 9.52 3.19 -8.66
C HIS A 166 8.54 4.37 -8.75
N VAL A 167 8.67 5.19 -9.80
CA VAL A 167 7.90 6.41 -10.07
C VAL A 167 7.60 6.52 -11.56
N LEU A 168 6.42 7.01 -11.93
CA LEU A 168 6.11 7.32 -13.33
C LEU A 168 6.59 8.73 -13.68
N LEU A 169 7.79 8.82 -14.27
CA LEU A 169 8.40 10.08 -14.62
C LEU A 169 8.09 10.50 -16.06
N ASN A 170 7.91 11.81 -16.25
CA ASN A 170 7.68 12.40 -17.57
C ASN A 170 8.97 12.57 -18.40
N ASP A 171 10.14 12.27 -17.85
CA ASP A 171 11.44 12.36 -18.54
C ASP A 171 11.95 11.00 -19.06
N ASN A 172 11.24 9.89 -18.79
CA ASN A 172 11.54 8.58 -19.36
C ASN A 172 10.89 8.43 -20.76
N GLU A 173 11.68 8.63 -21.81
CA GLU A 173 11.20 8.58 -23.21
C GLU A 173 10.57 7.22 -23.58
N GLU A 174 11.13 6.11 -23.11
CA GLU A 174 10.62 4.76 -23.40
C GLU A 174 9.23 4.53 -22.79
N LEU A 175 9.02 4.92 -21.54
CA LEU A 175 7.70 4.85 -20.91
C LEU A 175 6.71 5.81 -21.58
N ASN A 176 7.16 7.02 -21.89
CA ASN A 176 6.31 8.05 -22.50
C ASN A 176 5.80 7.61 -23.88
N ALA A 177 6.60 6.87 -24.65
CA ALA A 177 6.18 6.30 -25.92
C ALA A 177 5.02 5.30 -25.77
N LEU A 178 4.89 4.65 -24.60
CA LEU A 178 3.81 3.72 -24.29
C LEU A 178 2.57 4.38 -23.68
N ARG A 179 2.57 5.69 -23.40
CA ARG A 179 1.51 6.37 -22.63
C ARG A 179 0.11 6.18 -23.22
N GLU A 180 -0.08 6.46 -24.51
CA GLU A 180 -1.40 6.34 -25.15
C GLU A 180 -1.81 4.87 -25.35
N LYS A 181 -0.83 3.96 -25.44
CA LYS A 181 -1.08 2.50 -25.40
C LYS A 181 -1.61 2.11 -24.02
N ALA A 182 -0.99 2.59 -22.94
CA ALA A 182 -1.35 2.33 -21.55
C ALA A 182 -2.75 2.85 -21.21
N LYS A 183 -3.06 4.10 -21.58
CA LYS A 183 -4.40 4.68 -21.38
C LYS A 183 -5.50 3.82 -21.99
N ARG A 184 -5.32 3.40 -23.25
CA ARG A 184 -6.28 2.54 -23.95
C ARG A 184 -6.40 1.18 -23.27
N ALA A 185 -5.28 0.53 -22.96
CA ALA A 185 -5.30 -0.74 -22.26
C ALA A 185 -6.07 -0.68 -20.94
N ILE A 186 -5.88 0.37 -20.13
CA ILE A 186 -6.62 0.54 -18.87
C ILE A 186 -8.12 0.65 -19.14
N LYS A 187 -8.54 1.53 -20.07
CA LYS A 187 -9.96 1.69 -20.44
C LYS A 187 -10.57 0.36 -20.91
N ASP A 188 -9.90 -0.30 -21.84
CA ASP A 188 -10.40 -1.52 -22.49
C ASP A 188 -10.43 -2.72 -21.52
N SER A 189 -9.51 -2.74 -20.55
CA SER A 189 -9.44 -3.79 -19.52
C SER A 189 -10.51 -3.69 -18.42
N GLY A 190 -11.16 -2.53 -18.30
CA GLY A 190 -12.10 -2.24 -17.21
C GLY A 190 -11.47 -2.12 -15.82
N ILE A 191 -10.13 -2.10 -15.70
CA ILE A 191 -9.44 -1.88 -14.43
C ILE A 191 -9.72 -0.46 -13.94
N ARG A 192 -10.06 -0.32 -12.66
CA ARG A 192 -10.20 0.97 -11.98
C ARG A 192 -9.23 1.08 -10.82
N ILE A 193 -8.75 2.29 -10.57
CA ILE A 193 -7.96 2.61 -9.37
C ILE A 193 -8.87 3.34 -8.38
N ALA A 194 -8.97 2.86 -7.15
CA ALA A 194 -9.76 3.50 -6.10
C ALA A 194 -8.83 4.08 -5.04
N TYR A 195 -8.84 5.41 -4.90
CA TYR A 195 -8.05 6.15 -3.91
C TYR A 195 -8.91 6.53 -2.71
N SER A 196 -8.39 6.32 -1.50
CA SER A 196 -9.05 6.72 -0.25
C SER A 196 -8.07 7.45 0.65
N GLY A 197 -8.43 8.63 1.15
CA GLY A 197 -7.59 9.46 2.03
C GLY A 197 -8.31 10.71 2.51
N GLU A 198 -7.66 11.47 3.37
CA GLU A 198 -8.06 12.83 3.71
C GLU A 198 -8.00 13.75 2.48
N ALA A 199 -8.64 14.93 2.55
CA ALA A 199 -8.68 15.87 1.42
C ALA A 199 -7.28 16.22 0.91
N HIS A 200 -6.33 16.46 1.82
CA HIS A 200 -4.95 16.80 1.48
C HIS A 200 -4.16 15.64 0.83
N GLU A 201 -4.66 14.40 0.90
CA GLU A 201 -4.07 13.22 0.25
C GLU A 201 -4.70 12.98 -1.12
N ILE A 202 -6.00 13.26 -1.27
CA ILE A 202 -6.76 13.04 -2.52
C ILE A 202 -6.60 14.20 -3.52
N ASP A 203 -6.57 15.45 -3.07
CA ASP A 203 -6.55 16.63 -3.94
C ASP A 203 -5.33 16.70 -4.89
N PRO A 204 -4.12 16.28 -4.48
CA PRO A 204 -3.00 16.16 -5.40
C PRO A 204 -3.27 15.18 -6.54
N ILE A 205 -3.87 14.01 -6.25
CA ILE A 205 -4.24 13.01 -7.26
C ILE A 205 -5.24 13.61 -8.26
N ARG A 206 -6.27 14.32 -7.77
CA ARG A 206 -7.25 15.01 -8.63
C ARG A 206 -6.57 16.01 -9.57
N THR A 207 -5.58 16.74 -9.07
CA THR A 207 -4.83 17.74 -9.85
C THR A 207 -4.02 17.06 -10.94
N VAL A 208 -3.31 15.98 -10.62
CA VAL A 208 -2.52 15.21 -11.60
C VAL A 208 -3.38 14.69 -12.72
N LEU A 209 -4.53 14.08 -12.42
CA LEU A 209 -5.41 13.49 -13.44
C LEU A 209 -5.93 14.49 -14.49
N ASN A 210 -5.85 15.80 -14.25
CA ASN A 210 -6.20 16.83 -15.23
C ASN A 210 -5.03 17.25 -16.14
N GLN A 211 -3.83 16.70 -15.94
CA GLN A 211 -2.66 17.00 -16.75
C GLN A 211 -2.63 16.20 -18.07
N LYS A 212 -1.96 16.75 -19.08
CA LYS A 212 -1.88 16.12 -20.42
C LYS A 212 -1.07 14.81 -20.43
N ASN A 213 -0.05 14.71 -19.56
CA ASN A 213 0.98 13.68 -19.63
C ASN A 213 0.80 12.54 -18.61
N VAL A 214 -0.45 12.21 -18.24
CA VAL A 214 -0.73 11.17 -17.24
C VAL A 214 -0.93 9.81 -17.93
N PHE A 215 -0.48 8.71 -17.31
CA PHE A 215 -0.70 7.34 -17.80
C PHE A 215 -2.11 6.81 -17.50
N ILE A 216 -2.70 7.26 -16.40
CA ILE A 216 -4.01 6.83 -15.91
C ILE A 216 -5.12 7.74 -16.45
N PRO A 217 -6.12 7.19 -17.14
CA PRO A 217 -7.31 7.94 -17.53
C PRO A 217 -8.15 8.34 -16.32
N LYS A 218 -8.56 9.62 -16.25
CA LYS A 218 -9.37 10.17 -15.16
C LYS A 218 -10.69 9.41 -14.94
N ASP A 219 -11.30 8.90 -16.01
CA ASP A 219 -12.54 8.13 -15.98
C ASP A 219 -12.38 6.71 -15.42
N CYS A 220 -11.14 6.24 -15.24
CA CYS A 220 -10.80 4.96 -14.63
C CYS A 220 -10.38 5.10 -13.16
N VAL A 221 -10.60 6.26 -12.55
CA VAL A 221 -10.26 6.52 -11.15
C VAL A 221 -11.50 6.81 -10.32
N ASP A 222 -11.61 6.14 -9.19
CA ASP A 222 -12.61 6.38 -8.16
C ASP A 222 -11.98 7.03 -6.93
N PHE A 223 -12.68 7.99 -6.35
CA PHE A 223 -12.32 8.60 -5.07
C PHE A 223 -13.30 8.14 -4.01
N VAL A 224 -12.77 7.42 -3.02
CA VAL A 224 -13.49 6.83 -1.90
C VAL A 224 -13.21 7.72 -0.69
N GLY A 225 -13.97 8.82 -0.55
CA GLY A 225 -13.70 9.89 0.43
C GLY A 225 -13.68 11.30 -0.20
N PRO A 226 -13.29 12.35 0.55
CA PRO A 226 -12.52 12.34 1.81
C PRO A 226 -13.35 12.31 3.11
N GLU A 227 -14.68 12.40 3.02
CA GLU A 227 -15.53 12.63 4.18
C GLU A 227 -15.44 11.51 5.21
N GLY A 228 -15.02 11.86 6.43
CA GLY A 228 -14.95 10.94 7.57
C GLY A 228 -13.66 10.10 7.67
N ILE A 229 -12.75 10.21 6.70
CA ILE A 229 -11.45 9.51 6.73
C ILE A 229 -10.48 10.24 7.67
N LYS A 230 -9.83 9.48 8.55
CA LYS A 230 -8.84 9.98 9.52
C LYS A 230 -7.66 9.03 9.75
N ASP A 231 -7.84 7.76 9.42
CA ASP A 231 -6.88 6.70 9.69
C ASP A 231 -7.16 5.49 8.78
N THR A 232 -6.26 4.51 8.83
CA THR A 232 -6.37 3.25 8.07
C THR A 232 -7.64 2.45 8.38
N TYR A 233 -8.21 2.61 9.59
CA TYR A 233 -9.44 1.94 9.98
C TYR A 233 -10.65 2.53 9.25
N THR A 234 -10.80 3.86 9.28
CA THR A 234 -11.86 4.57 8.54
C THR A 234 -11.72 4.41 7.02
N GLN A 235 -10.49 4.33 6.49
CA GLN A 235 -10.26 3.92 5.10
C GLN A 235 -10.79 2.50 4.83
N ALA A 236 -10.59 1.55 5.75
CA ALA A 236 -11.11 0.18 5.61
C ALA A 236 -12.65 0.15 5.59
N GLU A 237 -13.31 0.95 6.44
CA GLU A 237 -14.78 1.10 6.43
C GLU A 237 -15.29 1.64 5.09
N LYS A 238 -14.62 2.66 4.54
CA LYS A 238 -14.99 3.22 3.24
C LYS A 238 -14.73 2.27 2.08
N PHE A 239 -13.61 1.54 2.12
CA PHE A 239 -13.35 0.51 1.13
C PHE A 239 -14.31 -0.67 1.24
N ARG A 240 -14.79 -1.04 2.42
CA ARG A 240 -15.84 -2.05 2.56
C ARG A 240 -17.07 -1.66 1.74
N GLU A 241 -17.61 -0.45 1.95
CA GLU A 241 -18.78 0.05 1.23
C GLU A 241 -18.55 0.04 -0.28
N TYR A 242 -17.39 0.57 -0.70
CA TYR A 242 -17.01 0.63 -2.11
C TYR A 242 -16.87 -0.75 -2.75
N LEU A 243 -16.12 -1.67 -2.13
CA LEU A 243 -15.86 -3.00 -2.67
C LEU A 243 -17.14 -3.85 -2.72
N GLN A 244 -17.98 -3.80 -1.69
CA GLN A 244 -19.27 -4.51 -1.67
C GLN A 244 -20.21 -4.04 -2.78
N ALA A 245 -20.15 -2.76 -3.16
CA ALA A 245 -20.96 -2.21 -4.25
C ALA A 245 -20.38 -2.49 -5.65
N ASN A 246 -19.08 -2.78 -5.75
CA ASN A 246 -18.36 -2.76 -7.04
C ASN A 246 -17.71 -4.08 -7.45
N LEU A 247 -17.59 -5.06 -6.54
CA LEU A 247 -17.05 -6.38 -6.83
C LEU A 247 -18.13 -7.45 -6.75
N LYS A 248 -18.05 -8.41 -7.65
CA LYS A 248 -18.86 -9.64 -7.63
C LYS A 248 -17.99 -10.85 -7.31
N SER A 249 -18.62 -11.97 -6.94
CA SER A 249 -17.91 -13.24 -6.76
C SER A 249 -17.07 -13.58 -8.00
N GLY A 250 -15.83 -14.01 -7.78
CA GLY A 250 -14.83 -14.28 -8.81
C GLY A 250 -13.98 -13.07 -9.21
N ASP A 251 -14.37 -11.85 -8.85
CA ASP A 251 -13.51 -10.68 -9.02
C ASP A 251 -12.40 -10.66 -7.95
N SER A 252 -11.32 -9.97 -8.28
CA SER A 252 -10.21 -9.74 -7.38
C SER A 252 -9.82 -8.27 -7.32
N PHE A 253 -9.17 -7.89 -6.24
CA PHE A 253 -8.52 -6.59 -6.12
C PHE A 253 -7.11 -6.73 -5.56
N ILE A 254 -6.27 -5.74 -5.87
CA ILE A 254 -4.89 -5.69 -5.43
C ILE A 254 -4.57 -4.35 -4.76
N GLU A 255 -3.77 -4.37 -3.71
CA GLU A 255 -3.31 -3.16 -3.00
C GLU A 255 -1.77 -3.13 -2.95
N PRO A 256 -1.10 -2.10 -3.49
CA PRO A 256 0.30 -1.86 -3.23
C PRO A 256 0.47 -1.31 -1.81
N ILE A 257 1.13 -2.05 -0.94
CA ILE A 257 1.37 -1.63 0.44
C ILE A 257 2.67 -2.23 0.99
N ASN A 258 3.32 -1.47 1.86
CA ASN A 258 4.51 -1.91 2.60
C ASN A 258 4.10 -2.64 3.89
N LEU A 259 4.94 -2.60 4.92
CA LEU A 259 4.68 -3.25 6.21
C LEU A 259 3.42 -2.74 6.93
N GLN A 260 2.86 -1.59 6.55
CA GLN A 260 1.52 -1.18 7.00
C GLN A 260 0.44 -2.21 6.66
N GLY A 261 0.66 -3.06 5.65
CA GLY A 261 -0.26 -4.13 5.25
C GLY A 261 -0.57 -5.13 6.37
N ILE A 262 0.35 -5.32 7.32
CA ILE A 262 0.17 -6.19 8.50
C ILE A 262 -0.97 -5.67 9.38
N ARG A 263 -0.97 -4.36 9.64
CA ARG A 263 -2.01 -3.68 10.41
C ARG A 263 -3.27 -3.48 9.57
N ALA A 264 -3.12 -3.04 8.32
CA ALA A 264 -4.23 -2.72 7.43
C ALA A 264 -5.10 -3.95 7.09
N SER A 265 -4.49 -5.12 6.89
CA SER A 265 -5.20 -6.38 6.64
C SER A 265 -6.05 -6.82 7.84
N ARG A 266 -5.59 -6.57 9.06
CA ARG A 266 -6.36 -6.83 10.29
C ARG A 266 -7.45 -5.80 10.54
N MET A 267 -7.23 -4.54 10.20
CA MET A 267 -8.30 -3.52 10.19
C MET A 267 -9.38 -3.86 9.16
N ALA A 268 -8.97 -4.34 7.97
CA ALA A 268 -9.88 -4.85 6.96
C ALA A 268 -10.70 -6.05 7.46
N GLY A 269 -10.07 -6.97 8.21
CA GLY A 269 -10.74 -8.10 8.86
C GLY A 269 -11.79 -7.64 9.88
N ALA A 270 -11.44 -6.70 10.76
CA ALA A 270 -12.35 -6.18 11.78
C ALA A 270 -13.62 -5.54 11.22
N VAL A 271 -13.54 -4.92 10.03
CA VAL A 271 -14.70 -4.30 9.39
C VAL A 271 -15.39 -5.21 8.36
N GLY A 272 -14.85 -6.40 8.07
CA GLY A 272 -15.38 -7.28 7.02
C GLY A 272 -15.27 -6.66 5.62
N MET A 273 -14.11 -6.08 5.30
CA MET A 273 -13.89 -5.30 4.08
C MET A 273 -14.01 -6.11 2.79
N ILE A 274 -13.59 -7.37 2.81
CA ILE A 274 -13.52 -8.24 1.63
C ILE A 274 -14.91 -8.84 1.35
N PRO A 275 -15.54 -8.57 0.19
CA PRO A 275 -16.79 -9.21 -0.18
C PRO A 275 -16.62 -10.73 -0.37
N GLU A 276 -17.67 -11.48 -0.04
CA GLU A 276 -17.67 -12.94 -0.20
C GLU A 276 -17.39 -13.35 -1.66
N GLY A 277 -16.60 -14.41 -1.84
CA GLY A 277 -16.25 -14.94 -3.16
C GLY A 277 -15.24 -14.08 -3.95
N THR A 278 -14.66 -13.04 -3.36
CA THR A 278 -13.59 -12.23 -3.98
C THR A 278 -12.20 -12.61 -3.46
N SER A 279 -11.16 -12.36 -4.26
CA SER A 279 -9.77 -12.54 -3.82
C SER A 279 -9.08 -11.19 -3.57
N TYR A 280 -8.29 -11.13 -2.49
CA TYR A 280 -7.47 -9.98 -2.14
C TYR A 280 -6.00 -10.31 -2.30
N TYR A 281 -5.31 -9.47 -3.08
CA TYR A 281 -3.88 -9.54 -3.28
C TYR A 281 -3.19 -8.30 -2.69
N ILE A 282 -2.03 -8.51 -2.10
CA ILE A 282 -1.17 -7.43 -1.65
C ILE A 282 0.09 -7.43 -2.53
N TYR A 283 0.33 -6.32 -3.22
CA TYR A 283 1.59 -6.10 -3.91
C TYR A 283 2.59 -5.51 -2.91
N ALA A 284 3.52 -6.32 -2.42
CA ALA A 284 4.42 -5.92 -1.36
C ALA A 284 5.40 -4.84 -1.84
N MET A 285 5.47 -3.74 -1.09
CA MET A 285 6.45 -2.68 -1.31
C MET A 285 7.56 -2.75 -0.24
N PRO A 286 8.84 -2.64 -0.61
CA PRO A 286 9.93 -2.78 0.33
C PRO A 286 10.08 -1.50 1.15
N THR A 287 10.60 -1.63 2.37
CA THR A 287 10.99 -0.48 3.20
C THR A 287 12.49 -0.26 3.16
N VAL A 288 12.95 0.95 3.52
CA VAL A 288 14.38 1.26 3.61
C VAL A 288 15.07 0.40 4.67
N LYS A 289 16.36 0.12 4.52
CA LYS A 289 17.17 -0.60 5.51
C LYS A 289 17.62 0.31 6.66
N GLY A 290 17.97 -0.33 7.78
CA GLY A 290 18.74 0.29 8.87
C GLY A 290 17.88 0.87 9.98
N GLU A 291 18.52 1.62 10.89
CA GLU A 291 17.90 2.13 12.12
C GLU A 291 16.68 3.02 11.84
N ARG A 292 16.69 3.74 10.72
CA ARG A 292 15.59 4.63 10.28
C ARG A 292 14.29 3.90 10.00
N SER A 293 14.33 2.61 9.67
CA SER A 293 13.12 1.79 9.51
C SER A 293 12.81 0.90 10.70
N GLN A 294 13.73 0.73 11.66
CA GLN A 294 13.46 -0.03 12.88
C GLN A 294 12.31 0.59 13.68
N GLU A 295 12.31 1.92 13.85
CA GLU A 295 11.22 2.60 14.54
C GLU A 295 9.89 2.42 13.82
N TYR A 296 9.88 2.46 12.49
CA TYR A 296 8.68 2.23 11.70
C TYR A 296 8.17 0.79 11.85
N ARG A 297 9.04 -0.22 11.77
CA ARG A 297 8.70 -1.63 12.02
C ARG A 297 8.13 -1.82 13.43
N ASP A 298 8.80 -1.28 14.44
CA ASP A 298 8.32 -1.29 15.83
C ASP A 298 6.93 -0.66 15.96
N ARG A 299 6.69 0.49 15.29
CA ARG A 299 5.40 1.18 15.31
C ARG A 299 4.30 0.35 14.66
N GLU A 300 4.56 -0.35 13.57
CA GLU A 300 3.54 -1.18 12.92
C GLU A 300 3.15 -2.38 13.79
N ILE A 301 4.09 -3.06 14.47
CA ILE A 301 3.77 -4.16 15.40
C ILE A 301 3.00 -3.65 16.61
N LYS A 302 3.53 -2.62 17.29
CA LYS A 302 2.89 -2.01 18.47
C LYS A 302 1.49 -1.49 18.14
N GLY A 303 1.37 -0.80 17.00
CA GLY A 303 0.10 -0.31 16.50
C GLY A 303 -0.88 -1.45 16.26
N THR A 304 -0.45 -2.53 15.61
CA THR A 304 -1.29 -3.72 15.34
C THR A 304 -1.84 -4.31 16.64
N VAL A 305 -0.98 -4.52 17.63
CA VAL A 305 -1.39 -5.04 18.95
C VAL A 305 -2.37 -4.08 19.63
N PHE A 306 -2.04 -2.79 19.71
CA PHE A 306 -2.93 -1.80 20.32
C PHE A 306 -4.32 -1.81 19.67
N TYR A 307 -4.41 -1.76 18.34
CA TYR A 307 -5.68 -1.73 17.63
C TYR A 307 -6.47 -3.04 17.73
N ALA A 308 -5.80 -4.19 17.81
CA ALA A 308 -6.45 -5.47 18.06
C ALA A 308 -7.13 -5.49 19.44
N LEU A 309 -6.44 -4.99 20.46
CA LEU A 309 -6.96 -4.91 21.83
C LEU A 309 -8.11 -3.92 22.02
N ILE A 310 -8.36 -3.02 21.06
CA ILE A 310 -9.46 -2.05 21.13
C ILE A 310 -10.55 -2.27 20.05
N ALA A 311 -10.64 -3.49 19.52
CA ALA A 311 -11.60 -3.92 18.49
C ALA A 311 -11.56 -3.12 17.17
N LYS A 312 -10.43 -2.45 16.89
CA LYS A 312 -10.19 -1.75 15.61
C LYS A 312 -9.35 -2.57 14.64
N ALA A 313 -8.87 -3.72 15.05
CA ALA A 313 -8.21 -4.69 14.21
C ALA A 313 -8.56 -6.09 14.71
N SER A 314 -8.52 -7.11 13.85
CA SER A 314 -8.56 -8.51 14.26
C SER A 314 -7.16 -8.99 14.71
N PHE A 315 -7.09 -10.07 15.46
CA PHE A 315 -5.81 -10.73 15.75
C PHE A 315 -5.25 -11.41 14.49
N ASP A 316 -6.11 -12.07 13.72
CA ASP A 316 -5.75 -12.68 12.44
C ASP A 316 -5.92 -11.68 11.28
N PRO A 317 -5.02 -11.67 10.29
CA PRO A 317 -5.22 -10.84 9.12
C PRO A 317 -6.40 -11.35 8.29
N THR A 318 -7.06 -10.44 7.55
CA THR A 318 -8.03 -10.86 6.54
C THR A 318 -7.37 -11.79 5.51
N PRO A 319 -8.06 -12.81 4.95
CA PRO A 319 -7.46 -13.70 3.95
C PRO A 319 -6.92 -12.92 2.74
N HIS A 320 -5.64 -13.14 2.41
CA HIS A 320 -4.97 -12.48 1.30
C HIS A 320 -3.76 -13.28 0.80
N LYS A 321 -3.27 -12.96 -0.40
CA LYS A 321 -2.00 -13.46 -0.93
C LYS A 321 -1.05 -12.29 -1.18
N ILE A 322 0.15 -12.35 -0.63
CA ILE A 322 1.21 -11.36 -0.85
C ILE A 322 1.98 -11.72 -2.12
N ILE A 323 2.27 -10.73 -2.98
CA ILE A 323 3.00 -10.87 -4.25
C ILE A 323 3.99 -9.73 -4.52
#